data_AF-A0A9E2N6W6-F1
#
_entry.id   AF-A0A9E2N6W6-F1
#
_cell.length_a   1.000
_cell.length_b   1.000
_cell.length_c   1.000
_cell.angle_alpha   90.00
_cell.angle_beta   90.00
_cell.angle_gamma   90.00
#
_symmetry.space_group_name_H-M   'P 1'
#
loop_
_entity.id
_entity.type
_entity.pdbx_description
1 polymer ?
#
loop_
_entity_poly.entity_id
_entity_poly.type
_entity_poly.pdbx_seq_one_letter_code
_entity_poly.pdbx_strand_id
1 'polypeptide(L)'
;MGRPRILYHSLVQSGQLGASPIKTGLATAALKDGAGSAEMQIAGAYTGQTDKEFCVEIDSVHNGAGIGQATFRWSDDGGETWQAIGRVTSSSPVLLGDGLYVYWIEGEDDDFVSGDAWYFKALVPFGPNKAAVWDRDERFRSGGVAGSIRLTWDSEVNIAKTRITESGDTRTTENDGTRITEGE
;
A
#
# COMPACT_ATOMS: atom_id res chain seq x y z
N MET A 1 32.47 -17.83 41.11
CA MET A 1 31.18 -17.12 41.01
C MET A 1 30.85 -16.96 39.53
N GLY A 2 29.75 -17.57 39.08
CA GLY A 2 29.36 -17.58 37.66
C GLY A 2 28.79 -16.23 37.24
N ARG A 3 29.20 -15.73 36.08
CA ARG A 3 28.69 -14.48 35.52
C ARG A 3 27.23 -14.68 35.06
N PRO A 4 26.28 -13.81 35.44
CA PRO A 4 24.93 -13.86 34.87
C PRO A 4 25.00 -13.48 33.39
N ARG A 5 24.35 -14.28 32.55
CA ARG A 5 24.19 -14.03 31.12
C ARG A 5 22.74 -13.59 30.91
N ILE A 6 22.52 -12.33 30.55
CA ILE A 6 21.19 -11.84 30.18
C ILE A 6 20.94 -12.25 28.73
N LEU A 7 20.03 -13.19 28.52
CA LEU A 7 19.53 -13.57 27.21
C LEU A 7 18.28 -12.74 26.93
N TYR A 8 18.37 -11.78 26.00
CA TYR A 8 17.17 -11.14 25.46
C TYR A 8 16.50 -12.12 24.50
N HIS A 9 15.43 -12.78 24.95
CA HIS A 9 14.49 -13.44 24.06
C HIS A 9 13.61 -12.35 23.45
N SER A 10 13.91 -11.93 22.23
CA SER A 10 12.93 -11.18 21.44
C SER A 10 11.86 -12.18 21.00
N LEU A 11 10.81 -12.32 21.82
CA LEU A 11 9.63 -13.15 21.54
C LEU A 11 8.73 -12.42 20.54
N VAL A 12 9.20 -12.23 19.31
CA VAL A 12 8.26 -12.03 18.20
C VAL A 12 8.00 -13.43 17.65
N GLN A 13 6.93 -14.07 18.11
CA GLN A 13 6.49 -15.35 17.57
C GLN A 13 6.25 -15.18 16.06
N SER A 14 6.73 -16.13 15.27
CA SER A 14 6.46 -16.22 13.83
C SER A 14 4.95 -16.23 13.60
N GLY A 15 4.38 -15.07 13.28
CA GLY A 15 2.94 -14.85 13.18
C GLY A 15 2.41 -13.59 13.87
N GLN A 16 3.17 -12.93 14.75
CA GLN A 16 2.74 -11.66 15.38
C GLN A 16 2.98 -10.40 14.55
N LEU A 17 3.67 -10.53 13.41
CA LEU A 17 3.67 -9.50 12.37
C LEU A 17 2.50 -9.77 11.42
N GLY A 18 1.29 -9.50 11.89
CA GLY A 18 0.15 -9.38 11.00
C GLY A 18 0.31 -8.08 10.22
N ALA A 19 0.81 -8.15 8.99
CA ALA A 19 0.64 -7.05 8.05
C ALA A 19 -0.87 -6.77 7.97
N SER A 20 -1.29 -5.56 8.34
CA SER A 20 -2.70 -5.18 8.32
C SER A 20 -3.30 -5.56 6.96
N PRO A 21 -4.42 -6.32 6.97
CA PRO A 21 -4.92 -6.99 5.79
C PRO A 21 -5.28 -5.93 4.76
N ILE A 22 -4.85 -6.18 3.52
CA ILE A 22 -5.41 -5.69 2.25
C ILE A 22 -6.40 -4.54 2.48
N LYS A 23 -5.91 -3.30 2.44
CA LYS A 23 -6.79 -2.13 2.46
C LYS A 23 -7.72 -2.24 1.25
N THR A 24 -9.02 -2.15 1.48
CA THR A 24 -10.02 -2.16 0.39
C THR A 24 -9.63 -1.11 -0.65
N GLY A 25 -9.75 -1.48 -1.93
CA GLY A 25 -9.43 -0.60 -3.04
C GLY A 25 -10.34 0.62 -3.06
N LEU A 26 -9.89 1.66 -3.75
CA LEU A 26 -10.60 2.93 -3.87
C LEU A 26 -10.84 3.24 -5.35
N ALA A 27 -11.94 3.93 -5.66
CA ALA A 27 -12.15 4.55 -6.96
C ALA A 27 -11.81 6.04 -6.88
N THR A 28 -11.22 6.59 -7.94
CA THR A 28 -11.06 8.05 -8.09
C THR A 28 -12.40 8.71 -8.39
N ALA A 29 -12.45 10.04 -8.33
CA ALA A 29 -13.55 10.78 -8.93
C ALA A 29 -13.63 10.48 -10.45
N ALA A 30 -14.85 10.51 -10.99
CA ALA A 30 -15.09 10.40 -12.42
C ALA A 30 -14.79 11.72 -13.12
N LEU A 31 -14.03 11.64 -14.22
CA LEU A 31 -13.87 12.71 -15.17
C LEU A 31 -14.89 12.54 -16.29
N LYS A 32 -15.74 13.54 -16.49
CA LYS A 32 -16.71 13.56 -17.59
C LYS A 32 -16.08 14.10 -18.87
N ASP A 33 -16.39 13.46 -19.98
CA ASP A 33 -16.17 13.93 -21.35
C ASP A 33 -17.50 13.82 -22.10
N GLY A 34 -18.18 14.94 -22.32
CA GLY A 34 -19.53 14.92 -22.84
C GLY A 34 -20.26 16.25 -22.66
N ALA A 35 -21.35 16.41 -23.39
CA ALA A 35 -22.13 17.65 -23.46
C ALA A 35 -23.43 17.59 -22.64
N GLY A 36 -23.91 16.41 -22.25
CA GLY A 36 -25.09 16.29 -21.38
C GLY A 36 -24.87 16.99 -20.04
N SER A 37 -25.92 17.20 -19.26
CA SER A 37 -25.85 17.94 -18.00
C SER A 37 -25.62 17.04 -16.79
N ALA A 38 -25.92 15.74 -16.87
CA ALA A 38 -25.94 14.86 -15.70
C ALA A 38 -24.55 14.60 -15.10
N GLU A 39 -24.53 14.42 -13.78
CA GLU A 39 -23.33 14.06 -13.03
C GLU A 39 -23.36 12.58 -12.64
N MET A 40 -22.27 11.85 -12.92
CA MET A 40 -22.12 10.46 -12.49
C MET A 40 -21.42 10.40 -11.13
N GLN A 41 -21.99 9.65 -10.21
CA GLN A 41 -21.43 9.35 -8.90
C GLN A 41 -20.99 7.90 -8.82
N ILE A 42 -19.87 7.66 -8.13
CA ILE A 42 -19.33 6.32 -7.89
C ILE A 42 -19.61 5.94 -6.42
N ALA A 43 -20.06 4.72 -6.20
CA ALA A 43 -20.32 4.18 -4.88
C ALA A 43 -19.70 2.79 -4.71
N GLY A 44 -19.61 2.35 -3.45
CA GLY A 44 -19.01 1.08 -3.08
C GLY A 44 -17.50 1.17 -2.87
N ALA A 45 -16.89 0.03 -2.60
CA ALA A 45 -15.47 -0.09 -2.35
C ALA A 45 -14.89 -1.12 -3.32
N TYR A 46 -13.75 -0.80 -3.92
CA TYR A 46 -13.18 -1.65 -4.95
C TYR A 46 -12.59 -2.92 -4.35
N THR A 47 -13.06 -4.08 -4.82
CA THR A 47 -12.65 -5.41 -4.33
C THR A 47 -11.70 -6.13 -5.28
N GLY A 48 -11.36 -5.53 -6.42
CA GLY A 48 -10.44 -6.10 -7.39
C GLY A 48 -9.01 -6.20 -6.87
N GLN A 49 -8.19 -7.02 -7.53
CA GLN A 49 -6.81 -7.33 -7.11
C GLN A 49 -5.74 -6.49 -7.84
N THR A 50 -6.09 -5.90 -8.97
CA THR A 50 -5.23 -5.05 -9.80
C THR A 50 -5.85 -3.70 -10.01
N ASP A 51 -5.04 -2.69 -10.33
CA ASP A 51 -5.58 -1.40 -10.76
C ASP A 51 -6.32 -1.60 -12.10
N LYS A 52 -7.43 -0.87 -12.29
CA LYS A 52 -8.24 -0.90 -13.51
C LYS A 52 -8.65 0.51 -13.93
N GLU A 53 -8.89 0.68 -15.21
CA GLU A 53 -9.37 1.93 -15.80
C GLU A 53 -10.78 1.70 -16.30
N PHE A 54 -11.75 2.38 -15.69
CA PHE A 54 -13.15 2.25 -16.05
C PHE A 54 -13.56 3.35 -17.03
N CYS A 55 -14.34 2.95 -18.02
CA CYS A 55 -15.05 3.85 -18.92
C CYS A 55 -16.54 3.50 -18.87
N VAL A 56 -17.38 4.49 -18.59
CA VAL A 56 -18.85 4.37 -18.66
C VAL A 56 -19.32 5.33 -19.74
N GLU A 57 -20.01 4.86 -20.77
CA GLU A 57 -20.41 5.66 -21.93
C GLU A 57 -21.90 5.50 -22.21
N ILE A 58 -22.60 6.61 -22.51
CA ILE A 58 -23.97 6.60 -23.00
C ILE A 58 -23.98 6.04 -24.42
N ASP A 59 -24.50 4.83 -24.60
CA ASP A 59 -24.55 4.16 -25.89
C ASP A 59 -25.84 4.45 -26.67
N SER A 60 -26.91 4.89 -26.00
CA SER A 60 -28.14 5.31 -26.68
C SER A 60 -28.99 6.25 -25.83
N VAL A 61 -29.59 7.23 -26.50
CA VAL A 61 -30.62 8.14 -25.96
C VAL A 61 -31.96 7.98 -26.67
N HIS A 62 -32.16 6.87 -27.40
CA HIS A 62 -33.34 6.69 -28.28
C HIS A 62 -34.68 6.78 -27.52
N ASN A 63 -34.71 6.33 -26.27
CA ASN A 63 -35.91 6.34 -25.43
C ASN A 63 -36.08 7.65 -24.63
N GLY A 64 -35.19 8.61 -24.82
CA GLY A 64 -35.13 9.86 -24.08
C GLY A 64 -33.72 10.14 -23.54
N ALA A 65 -33.46 11.42 -23.28
CA ALA A 65 -32.16 11.90 -22.80
C ALA A 65 -32.06 11.94 -21.27
N GLY A 66 -33.10 11.55 -20.52
CA GLY A 66 -33.13 11.61 -19.06
C GLY A 66 -32.66 10.33 -18.35
N ILE A 67 -32.45 10.44 -17.04
CA ILE A 67 -32.19 9.28 -16.16
C ILE A 67 -33.36 8.28 -16.23
N GLY A 68 -33.05 7.00 -16.40
CA GLY A 68 -34.05 5.93 -16.55
C GLY A 68 -34.55 5.74 -17.98
N GLN A 69 -34.12 6.59 -18.93
CA GLN A 69 -34.49 6.51 -20.34
C GLN A 69 -33.29 6.16 -21.22
N ALA A 70 -32.19 6.90 -21.05
CA ALA A 70 -30.94 6.62 -21.74
C ALA A 70 -30.32 5.29 -21.28
N THR A 71 -29.57 4.66 -22.18
CA THR A 71 -28.75 3.49 -21.86
C THR A 71 -27.27 3.80 -21.88
N PHE A 72 -26.50 2.98 -21.17
CA PHE A 72 -25.06 3.05 -21.11
C PHE A 72 -24.42 1.67 -21.31
N ARG A 73 -23.15 1.72 -21.72
CA ARG A 73 -22.21 0.60 -21.73
C ARG A 73 -21.04 0.91 -20.81
N TRP A 74 -20.33 -0.10 -20.35
CA TRP A 74 -19.17 0.10 -19.49
C TRP A 74 -18.05 -0.90 -19.75
N SER A 75 -16.84 -0.43 -19.46
CA SER A 75 -15.56 -1.12 -19.65
C SER A 75 -14.74 -0.99 -18.37
N ASP A 76 -13.87 -1.98 -18.13
CA ASP A 76 -12.87 -1.98 -17.05
C ASP A 76 -11.41 -2.03 -17.58
N ASP A 77 -11.24 -1.78 -18.87
CA ASP A 77 -9.97 -1.70 -19.60
C ASP A 77 -9.86 -0.40 -20.43
N GLY A 78 -10.49 0.68 -19.97
CA GLY A 78 -10.37 2.00 -20.60
C GLY A 78 -11.16 2.19 -21.91
N GLY A 79 -12.09 1.28 -22.22
CA GLY A 79 -12.92 1.31 -23.42
C GLY A 79 -12.48 0.38 -24.55
N GLU A 80 -11.51 -0.51 -24.30
CA GLU A 80 -11.06 -1.50 -25.28
C GLU A 80 -12.09 -2.63 -25.44
N THR A 81 -12.66 -3.12 -24.34
CA THR A 81 -13.74 -4.12 -24.31
C THR A 81 -14.90 -3.68 -23.42
N TRP A 82 -16.12 -4.07 -23.82
CA TRP A 82 -17.35 -3.69 -23.13
C TRP A 82 -17.90 -4.87 -22.35
N GLN A 83 -17.97 -4.71 -21.02
CA GLN A 83 -18.44 -5.75 -20.10
C GLN A 83 -19.97 -5.86 -20.08
N ALA A 84 -20.67 -4.74 -20.34
CA ALA A 84 -22.09 -4.73 -20.63
C ALA A 84 -22.46 -3.54 -21.53
N ILE A 85 -23.54 -3.69 -22.28
CA ILE A 85 -24.07 -2.72 -23.25
C ILE A 85 -25.59 -2.60 -23.04
N GLY A 86 -26.18 -1.44 -23.31
CA GLY A 86 -27.64 -1.23 -23.27
C GLY A 86 -28.24 -1.24 -21.85
N ARG A 87 -27.45 -0.94 -20.82
CA ARG A 87 -27.95 -0.88 -19.44
C ARG A 87 -28.65 0.45 -19.21
N VAL A 88 -29.82 0.44 -18.58
CA VAL A 88 -30.58 1.67 -18.33
C VAL A 88 -29.90 2.50 -17.23
N THR A 89 -29.76 3.81 -17.47
CA THR A 89 -29.29 4.78 -16.47
C THR A 89 -30.23 4.82 -15.26
N SER A 90 -29.71 5.16 -14.07
CA SER A 90 -30.52 5.14 -12.85
C SER A 90 -30.04 6.14 -11.81
N SER A 91 -30.97 6.71 -11.06
CA SER A 91 -30.68 7.51 -9.85
C SER A 91 -30.33 6.63 -8.64
N SER A 92 -30.45 5.30 -8.78
CA SER A 92 -30.03 4.31 -7.79
C SER A 92 -28.76 3.57 -8.22
N PRO A 93 -27.90 3.14 -7.28
CA PRO A 93 -26.64 2.46 -7.60
C PRO A 93 -26.80 1.22 -8.50
N VAL A 94 -26.10 1.24 -9.63
CA VAL A 94 -26.01 0.14 -10.59
C VAL A 94 -24.62 -0.48 -10.50
N LEU A 95 -24.56 -1.79 -10.23
CA LEU A 95 -23.28 -2.52 -10.13
C LEU A 95 -22.57 -2.54 -11.48
N LEU A 96 -21.31 -2.10 -11.55
CA LEU A 96 -20.43 -2.34 -12.69
C LEU A 96 -19.72 -3.68 -12.52
N GLY A 97 -18.87 -3.78 -11.50
CA GLY A 97 -18.08 -4.96 -11.18
C GLY A 97 -17.16 -4.66 -10.01
N ASP A 98 -16.53 -5.70 -9.44
CA ASP A 98 -15.54 -5.55 -8.37
C ASP A 98 -15.99 -4.64 -7.20
N GLY A 99 -17.26 -4.74 -6.81
CA GLY A 99 -17.83 -3.99 -5.70
C GLY A 99 -18.09 -2.50 -5.97
N LEU A 100 -17.91 -2.04 -7.22
CA LEU A 100 -18.16 -0.67 -7.65
C LEU A 100 -19.52 -0.51 -8.30
N TYR A 101 -20.17 0.60 -7.96
CA TYR A 101 -21.50 0.98 -8.44
C TYR A 101 -21.45 2.39 -9.01
N VAL A 102 -22.34 2.69 -9.96
CA VAL A 102 -22.55 4.04 -10.49
C VAL A 102 -24.02 4.41 -10.45
N TYR A 103 -24.29 5.71 -10.30
CA TYR A 103 -25.62 6.29 -10.43
C TYR A 103 -25.48 7.74 -10.90
N TRP A 104 -26.58 8.32 -11.37
CA TRP A 104 -26.57 9.67 -11.91
C TRP A 104 -27.46 10.62 -11.11
N ILE A 105 -27.10 11.89 -11.15
CA ILE A 105 -27.88 13.01 -10.63
C ILE A 105 -28.26 13.89 -11.83
N GLU A 106 -29.53 14.26 -11.91
CA GLU A 106 -30.09 15.09 -12.99
C GLU A 106 -29.42 16.47 -13.03
N GLY A 107 -29.24 17.03 -14.23
CA GLY A 107 -28.73 18.38 -14.43
C GLY A 107 -29.81 19.38 -14.88
N GLU A 108 -29.38 20.58 -15.28
CA GLU A 108 -30.32 21.66 -15.67
C GLU A 108 -30.86 21.51 -17.12
N ASP A 109 -30.10 20.87 -18.01
CA ASP A 109 -30.45 20.59 -19.42
C ASP A 109 -30.64 19.08 -19.65
N ASP A 110 -30.76 18.64 -20.91
CA ASP A 110 -30.74 17.21 -21.27
C ASP A 110 -29.62 16.47 -20.51
N ASP A 111 -30.01 15.50 -19.69
CA ASP A 111 -29.08 14.78 -18.81
C ASP A 111 -27.95 14.12 -19.61
N PHE A 112 -28.29 13.54 -20.76
CA PHE A 112 -27.39 12.74 -21.57
C PHE A 112 -27.42 13.10 -23.06
N VAL A 113 -26.22 13.10 -23.65
CA VAL A 113 -26.01 13.04 -25.09
C VAL A 113 -25.34 11.70 -25.44
N SER A 114 -25.69 11.10 -26.57
CA SER A 114 -25.04 9.87 -27.03
C SER A 114 -23.53 10.07 -27.17
N GLY A 115 -22.74 9.18 -26.57
CA GLY A 115 -21.29 9.28 -26.52
C GLY A 115 -20.75 10.03 -25.31
N ASP A 116 -21.59 10.61 -24.45
CA ASP A 116 -21.14 11.12 -23.15
C ASP A 116 -20.45 9.99 -22.37
N ALA A 117 -19.26 10.27 -21.88
CA ALA A 117 -18.40 9.29 -21.23
C ALA A 117 -17.88 9.78 -19.87
N TRP A 118 -17.64 8.83 -18.97
CA TRP A 118 -16.99 9.07 -17.70
C TRP A 118 -15.83 8.09 -17.50
N TYR A 119 -14.70 8.64 -17.10
CA TYR A 119 -13.46 7.90 -16.88
C TYR A 119 -13.04 7.99 -15.42
N PHE A 120 -12.72 6.85 -14.81
CA PHE A 120 -12.16 6.81 -13.46
C PHE A 120 -11.24 5.61 -13.28
N LYS A 121 -10.36 5.68 -12.27
CA LYS A 121 -9.45 4.59 -11.95
C LYS A 121 -9.87 3.90 -10.66
N ALA A 122 -9.85 2.58 -10.67
CA ALA A 122 -9.95 1.77 -9.48
C ALA A 122 -8.55 1.32 -9.07
N LEU A 123 -8.14 1.66 -7.85
CA LEU A 123 -6.77 1.50 -7.37
C LEU A 123 -6.74 0.54 -6.18
N VAL A 124 -5.78 -0.38 -6.19
CA VAL A 124 -5.43 -1.22 -5.05
C VAL A 124 -4.15 -0.67 -4.44
N PRO A 125 -4.20 0.11 -3.35
CA PRO A 125 -3.01 0.76 -2.79
C PRO A 125 -2.02 -0.26 -2.19
N PHE A 126 -2.49 -1.39 -1.68
CA PHE A 126 -1.69 -2.43 -1.05
C PHE A 126 -2.06 -3.83 -1.54
N GLY A 127 -2.17 -4.02 -2.86
CA GLY A 127 -2.50 -5.32 -3.45
C GLY A 127 -1.37 -6.34 -3.26
N PRO A 128 -1.64 -7.66 -3.32
CA PRO A 128 -0.62 -8.70 -3.15
C PRO A 128 0.60 -8.52 -4.07
N ASN A 129 0.37 -8.07 -5.32
CA ASN A 129 1.42 -7.76 -6.29
C ASN A 129 2.30 -6.57 -5.88
N LYS A 130 1.73 -5.57 -5.18
CA LYS A 130 2.46 -4.40 -4.68
C LYS A 130 3.10 -4.67 -3.32
N ALA A 131 2.52 -5.56 -2.52
CA ALA A 131 3.07 -6.05 -1.26
C ALA A 131 4.30 -6.97 -1.48
N ALA A 132 4.39 -7.67 -2.62
CA ALA A 132 5.55 -8.48 -2.96
C ALA A 132 6.85 -7.67 -3.15
N VAL A 133 6.76 -6.35 -3.39
CA VAL A 133 7.94 -5.46 -3.52
C VAL A 133 8.57 -5.15 -2.14
N TRP A 134 7.97 -5.61 -1.04
CA TRP A 134 8.51 -5.42 0.31
C TRP A 134 9.67 -6.34 0.65
N ASP A 135 9.98 -7.37 -0.16
CA ASP A 135 11.26 -8.06 -0.04
C ASP A 135 12.38 -7.29 -0.77
N ARG A 136 12.62 -6.07 -0.30
CA ARG A 136 13.80 -5.30 -0.71
C ARG A 136 15.09 -5.96 -0.22
N ASP A 137 14.99 -6.81 0.81
CA ASP A 137 16.10 -7.52 1.43
C ASP A 137 16.60 -8.70 0.58
N GLU A 138 15.74 -9.32 -0.24
CA GLU A 138 16.13 -10.32 -1.23
C GLU A 138 17.01 -9.71 -2.33
N ARG A 139 16.80 -8.43 -2.67
CA ARG A 139 17.59 -7.72 -3.68
C ARG A 139 19.02 -7.40 -3.21
N PHE A 140 19.30 -7.53 -1.90
CA PHE A 140 20.62 -7.35 -1.30
C PHE A 140 21.31 -8.64 -0.88
N ARG A 141 20.80 -9.83 -1.25
CA ARG A 141 21.66 -11.02 -1.27
C ARG A 141 22.54 -10.95 -2.51
N SER A 142 23.78 -10.49 -2.31
CA SER A 142 24.81 -10.59 -3.35
C SER A 142 24.86 -12.05 -3.83
N GLY A 143 24.40 -12.32 -5.05
CA GLY A 143 24.45 -13.63 -5.70
C GLY A 143 25.88 -14.09 -6.05
N GLY A 144 26.89 -13.62 -5.32
CA GLY A 144 28.30 -13.74 -5.68
C GLY A 144 29.27 -13.97 -4.52
N VAL A 145 28.82 -14.22 -3.28
CA VAL A 145 29.75 -14.60 -2.21
C VAL A 145 29.30 -15.91 -1.58
N ALA A 146 29.73 -17.03 -2.17
CA ALA A 146 29.69 -18.37 -1.58
C ALA A 146 30.74 -18.51 -0.44
N GLY A 147 30.88 -17.49 0.39
CA GLY A 147 31.91 -17.41 1.42
C GLY A 147 31.44 -16.52 2.57
N SER A 148 31.79 -16.91 3.79
CA SER A 148 31.56 -16.09 4.98
C SER A 148 32.14 -14.70 4.75
N ILE A 149 31.31 -13.65 4.76
CA ILE A 149 31.79 -12.28 4.93
C ILE A 149 32.41 -12.21 6.32
N ARG A 150 33.74 -12.14 6.38
CA ARG A 150 34.46 -11.83 7.61
C ARG A 150 34.54 -10.31 7.72
N LEU A 151 33.79 -9.74 8.66
CA LEU A 151 34.05 -8.39 9.13
C LEU A 151 35.33 -8.45 9.98
N THR A 152 36.46 -8.11 9.38
CA THR A 152 37.71 -7.97 10.12
C THR A 152 37.66 -6.62 10.80
N TRP A 153 37.50 -6.63 12.12
CA TRP A 153 37.68 -5.44 12.94
C TRP A 153 39.18 -5.17 13.00
N ASP A 154 39.66 -4.13 12.32
CA ASP A 154 41.06 -3.74 12.44
C ASP A 154 41.24 -3.08 13.81
N SER A 155 41.95 -3.75 14.72
CA SER A 155 41.98 -3.43 16.15
C SER A 155 42.89 -2.25 16.50
N GLU A 156 43.12 -1.32 15.58
CA GLU A 156 43.91 -0.10 15.86
C GLU A 156 43.11 1.00 16.58
N VAL A 157 41.88 0.72 17.01
CA VAL A 157 41.28 1.53 18.07
C VAL A 157 41.88 1.07 19.40
N ASN A 158 42.88 1.81 19.89
CA ASN A 158 43.40 1.71 21.25
C ASN A 158 42.28 2.03 22.25
N ILE A 159 41.46 1.05 22.58
CA ILE A 159 40.55 1.13 23.72
C ILE A 159 41.43 0.98 24.95
N ALA A 160 41.71 2.09 25.63
CA ALA A 160 42.44 2.07 26.91
C ALA A 160 41.79 1.05 27.85
N LYS A 161 42.52 -0.03 28.14
CA LYS A 161 42.04 -1.10 29.02
C LYS A 161 42.23 -0.66 30.46
N THR A 162 41.23 0.02 31.02
CA THR A 162 41.23 0.32 32.45
C THR A 162 40.86 -0.92 33.23
N ARG A 163 41.79 -1.41 34.05
CA ARG A 163 41.54 -2.49 35.01
C ARG A 163 41.32 -1.88 36.38
N ILE A 164 40.14 -2.14 36.96
CA ILE A 164 39.80 -1.71 38.31
C ILE A 164 39.73 -2.96 39.18
N THR A 165 40.47 -2.96 40.29
CA THR A 165 40.46 -4.04 41.27
C THR A 165 40.14 -3.45 42.64
N GLU A 166 39.11 -4.00 43.27
CA GLU A 166 38.66 -3.60 44.62
C GLU A 166 38.90 -4.77 45.57
N SER A 167 39.51 -4.49 46.72
CA SER A 167 39.78 -5.47 47.77
C SER A 167 39.69 -4.80 49.13
N GLY A 168 38.62 -5.12 49.88
CA GLY A 168 38.28 -4.38 51.11
C GLY A 168 37.84 -2.94 50.78
N ASP A 169 38.26 -1.96 51.60
CA ASP A 169 37.99 -0.54 51.37
C ASP A 169 38.99 0.13 50.42
N THR A 170 39.88 -0.65 49.78
CA THR A 170 40.89 -0.11 48.86
C THR A 170 40.53 -0.39 47.42
N ARG A 171 40.59 0.66 46.60
CA ARG A 171 40.40 0.59 45.15
C ARG A 171 41.70 0.91 44.44
N THR A 172 42.11 0.02 43.55
CA THR A 172 43.23 0.24 42.65
C THR A 172 42.73 0.35 41.22
N THR A 173 43.12 1.43 40.54
CA THR A 173 42.87 1.63 39.12
C THR A 173 44.19 1.60 38.37
N GLU A 174 44.28 0.76 37.35
CA GLU A 174 45.47 0.62 36.51
C GLU A 174 45.08 0.86 35.05
N ASN A 175 45.79 1.81 34.43
CA ASN A 175 45.56 2.21 33.05
C ASN A 175 46.92 2.33 32.35
N ASP A 176 47.15 1.43 31.41
CA ASP A 176 48.29 1.43 30.48
C ASP A 176 49.64 1.79 31.13
N GLY A 177 50.02 1.03 32.18
CA GLY A 177 51.29 1.19 32.89
C GLY A 177 51.28 2.22 34.03
N THR A 178 50.19 2.96 34.23
CA THR A 178 50.03 3.89 35.34
C THR A 178 49.09 3.30 36.39
N ARG A 179 49.54 3.18 37.64
CA ARG A 179 48.77 2.61 38.76
C ARG A 179 48.51 3.66 39.83
N ILE A 180 47.23 3.86 40.17
CA ILE A 180 46.79 4.74 41.26
C ILE A 180 46.04 3.87 42.27
N THR A 181 46.41 3.99 43.55
CA THR A 181 45.79 3.26 44.67
C THR A 181 45.26 4.28 45.66
N GLU A 182 43.97 4.23 45.94
CA GLU A 182 43.30 5.10 46.90
C GLU A 182 42.64 4.23 47.98
N GLY A 183 42.81 4.65 49.23
CA GLY A 183 42.16 4.06 50.40
C GLY A 183 41.90 5.17 51.43
N GLU A 184 40.84 5.02 52.21
CA GLU A 184 40.61 5.80 53.43
C GLU A 184 41.49 5.31 54.59
#